data_AF-A0A087T574-F1
#
_entry.id   AF-A0A087T574-F1
#
_cell.length_a   1.000
_cell.length_b   1.000
_cell.length_c   1.000
_cell.angle_alpha   90.00
_cell.angle_beta   90.00
_cell.angle_gamma   90.00
#
_symmetry.space_group_name_H-M   'P 1'
#
loop_
_entity.id
_entity.type
_entity.pdbx_description
1 polymer ?
#
loop_
_entity_poly.entity_id
_entity_poly.type
_entity_poly.pdbx_seq_one_letter_code
_entity_poly.pdbx_strand_id
1 'polypeptide(L)'
;MRMFTFANRPISQEEFHRAVAICTGHSLDSNLVNAVFQIFDEDGDGQLSYKEFIAIMRDRLHRGFKSHLVKTEGWEAFKSCIKTEMRN
;
A
#
# COMPACT_ATOMS: atom_id res chain seq x y z
N MET A 1 -5.15 -5.63 9.83
CA MET A 1 -4.41 -6.03 8.60
C MET A 1 -2.89 -6.21 8.78
N ARG A 2 -2.32 -6.17 10.00
CA ARG A 2 -0.88 -6.40 10.16
C ARG A 2 -0.47 -7.89 10.24
N MET A 3 -1.40 -8.83 10.26
CA MET A 3 -1.08 -10.26 10.41
C MET A 3 -0.24 -10.80 9.24
N PHE A 4 -0.68 -10.57 8.00
CA PHE A 4 0.05 -11.04 6.82
C PHE A 4 1.41 -10.33 6.64
N THR A 5 1.47 -9.05 6.99
CA THR A 5 2.70 -8.26 6.94
C THR A 5 3.72 -8.67 8.01
N PHE A 6 3.27 -9.15 9.18
CA PHE A 6 4.16 -9.66 10.25
C PHE A 6 4.64 -11.09 9.99
N ALA A 7 3.85 -11.90 9.28
CA ALA A 7 4.23 -13.26 8.92
C ALA A 7 5.23 -13.32 7.74
N ASN A 8 5.53 -12.18 7.12
CA ASN A 8 6.39 -12.05 5.93
C ASN A 8 6.03 -13.05 4.82
N ARG A 9 4.73 -13.35 4.68
CA ARG A 9 4.19 -14.32 3.73
C ARG A 9 3.40 -13.58 2.64
N PRO A 10 3.54 -13.98 1.36
CA PRO A 10 2.72 -13.45 0.29
C PRO A 10 1.24 -13.79 0.48
N ILE A 11 0.36 -12.97 -0.10
CA ILE A 11 -1.09 -13.07 0.02
C ILE A 11 -1.66 -13.63 -1.29
N SER A 12 -2.39 -14.74 -1.23
CA SER A 12 -3.05 -15.29 -2.42
C SER A 12 -4.34 -14.53 -2.80
N GLN A 13 -4.85 -14.77 -4.01
CA GLN A 13 -6.13 -14.20 -4.46
C GLN A 13 -7.30 -14.58 -3.54
N GLU A 14 -7.35 -15.82 -3.07
CA GLU A 14 -8.40 -16.31 -2.18
C GLU A 14 -8.30 -15.69 -0.78
N GLU A 15 -7.08 -15.53 -0.26
CA GLU A 15 -6.83 -14.87 1.01
C GLU A 15 -7.24 -13.39 0.93
N PHE A 16 -6.90 -12.71 -0.16
CA PHE A 16 -7.30 -11.33 -0.43
C PHE A 16 -8.83 -11.20 -0.53
N HIS A 17 -9.48 -12.02 -1.36
CA HIS A 17 -10.94 -12.01 -1.54
C HIS A 17 -11.66 -12.19 -0.20
N ARG A 18 -11.24 -13.17 0.59
CA ARG A 18 -11.80 -13.44 1.91
C ARG A 18 -11.57 -12.29 2.87
N ALA A 19 -10.36 -11.72 2.89
CA ALA A 19 -10.03 -10.61 3.77
C ALA A 19 -10.89 -9.38 3.46
N VAL A 20 -11.11 -9.07 2.17
CA VAL A 20 -11.99 -7.96 1.76
C VAL A 20 -13.43 -8.21 2.20
N ALA A 21 -13.96 -9.41 2.00
CA ALA A 21 -15.32 -9.75 2.43
C ALA A 21 -15.50 -9.59 3.94
N ILE A 22 -14.56 -10.07 4.75
CA ILE A 22 -14.61 -9.95 6.21
C ILE A 22 -14.48 -8.48 6.66
N CYS A 23 -13.56 -7.73 6.06
CA CYS A 23 -13.28 -6.36 6.51
C CYS A 23 -14.31 -5.33 6.04
N THR A 24 -14.96 -5.55 4.89
CA THR A 24 -15.87 -4.57 4.28
C THR A 24 -17.33 -5.00 4.32
N GLY A 25 -17.61 -6.27 4.57
CA GLY A 25 -18.96 -6.85 4.43
C GLY A 25 -19.38 -7.08 2.98
N HIS A 26 -18.53 -6.79 2.00
CA HIS A 26 -18.81 -6.93 0.58
C HIS A 26 -17.94 -8.02 -0.06
N SER A 27 -18.59 -8.97 -0.72
CA SER A 27 -17.89 -9.92 -1.58
C SER A 27 -17.57 -9.25 -2.92
N LEU A 28 -16.31 -9.32 -3.35
CA LEU A 28 -15.91 -8.83 -4.66
C LEU A 28 -16.17 -9.90 -5.73
N ASP A 29 -16.40 -9.46 -6.97
CA ASP A 29 -16.41 -10.34 -8.12
C ASP A 29 -15.02 -10.93 -8.39
N SER A 30 -14.95 -12.18 -8.81
CA SER A 30 -13.68 -12.85 -9.09
C SER A 30 -12.87 -12.16 -10.18
N ASN A 31 -13.52 -11.57 -11.19
CA ASN A 31 -12.82 -10.83 -12.24
C ASN A 31 -12.21 -9.54 -11.70
N LEU A 32 -12.84 -8.90 -10.72
CA LEU A 32 -12.30 -7.72 -10.06
C LEU A 32 -11.06 -8.07 -9.23
N VAL A 33 -11.08 -9.19 -8.50
CA VAL A 33 -9.89 -9.66 -7.77
C VAL A 33 -8.76 -10.00 -8.74
N ASN A 34 -9.07 -10.70 -9.83
CA ASN A 34 -8.09 -11.01 -10.86
C ASN A 34 -7.47 -9.72 -11.44
N ALA A 35 -8.30 -8.73 -11.81
CA ALA A 35 -7.82 -7.45 -12.32
C ALA A 35 -6.91 -6.70 -11.33
N VAL A 36 -7.21 -6.76 -10.03
CA VAL A 36 -6.32 -6.18 -8.99
C VAL A 36 -4.96 -6.87 -9.01
N PHE A 37 -4.92 -8.21 -9.07
CA PHE A 37 -3.64 -8.92 -9.10
C PHE A 37 -2.87 -8.63 -10.38
N GLN A 38 -3.51 -8.62 -11.56
CA GLN A 38 -2.86 -8.27 -12.82
C GLN A 38 -2.24 -6.86 -12.86
N ILE A 39 -2.69 -5.94 -12.01
CA ILE A 39 -2.17 -4.57 -11.94
C ILE A 39 -0.99 -4.45 -10.97
N PHE A 40 -0.99 -5.23 -9.89
CA PHE A 40 -0.11 -5.01 -8.74
C PHE A 40 0.85 -6.17 -8.44
N ASP A 41 0.65 -7.34 -9.04
CA ASP A 41 1.60 -8.46 -9.05
C ASP A 41 2.67 -8.17 -10.12
N GLU A 42 3.82 -7.64 -9.69
CA GLU A 42 4.89 -7.21 -10.60
C GLU A 42 5.73 -8.40 -11.10
N ASP A 43 5.85 -9.45 -10.29
CA ASP A 43 6.66 -10.63 -10.62
C ASP A 43 5.85 -11.77 -11.27
N GLY A 44 4.52 -11.69 -11.23
CA GLY A 44 3.60 -12.59 -11.91
C GLY A 44 3.44 -13.95 -11.23
N ASP A 45 3.75 -14.05 -9.93
CA ASP A 45 3.66 -15.31 -9.18
C ASP A 45 2.22 -15.67 -8.74
N GLY A 46 1.25 -14.79 -9.05
CA GLY A 46 -0.16 -14.96 -8.72
C GLY A 46 -0.49 -14.60 -7.27
N GLN A 47 0.46 -14.04 -6.53
CA GLN A 47 0.33 -13.61 -5.15
C GLN A 47 0.75 -12.15 -5.01
N LEU A 48 0.48 -11.56 -3.83
CA LEU A 48 0.98 -10.24 -3.50
C LEU A 48 2.00 -10.35 -2.38
N SER A 49 3.25 -10.07 -2.70
CA SER A 49 4.30 -9.87 -1.71
C SER A 49 3.96 -8.67 -0.81
N TYR A 50 4.67 -8.57 0.32
CA TYR A 50 4.51 -7.45 1.23
C TYR A 50 4.70 -6.09 0.54
N LYS A 51 5.65 -6.00 -0.40
CA LYS A 51 5.97 -4.76 -1.11
C LYS A 51 4.82 -4.33 -2.03
N GLU A 52 4.30 -5.27 -2.81
CA GLU A 52 3.19 -5.04 -3.76
C GLU A 52 1.91 -4.68 -3.00
N PHE A 53 1.60 -5.41 -1.93
CA PHE A 53 0.43 -5.12 -1.11
C PHE A 53 0.48 -3.72 -0.47
N ILE A 54 1.64 -3.27 0.01
CA ILE A 54 1.80 -1.92 0.57
C ILE A 54 1.71 -0.85 -0.53
N ALA A 55 2.18 -1.13 -1.75
CA ALA A 55 2.00 -0.24 -2.88
C ALA A 55 0.51 0.02 -3.16
N ILE A 56 -0.33 -1.03 -3.17
CA ILE A 56 -1.79 -0.92 -3.28
C ILE A 56 -2.38 0.03 -2.23
N MET A 57 -1.99 -0.16 -0.97
CA MET A 57 -2.55 0.60 0.15
C MET A 57 -2.11 2.07 0.17
N ARG A 58 -0.88 2.35 -0.31
CA ARG A 58 -0.33 3.72 -0.37
C ARG A 58 -0.90 4.53 -1.53
N ASP A 59 -1.22 3.91 -2.66
CA ASP A 59 -1.76 4.61 -3.83
C ASP A 59 -3.16 5.21 -3.54
N ARG A 60 -3.96 4.48 -2.76
CA ARG A 60 -5.34 4.90 -2.40
C ARG A 60 -5.44 6.04 -1.39
N LEU A 61 -4.44 6.21 -0.51
CA LEU A 61 -4.40 7.33 0.45
C LEU A 61 -4.33 8.69 -0.26
N HIS A 62 -3.80 8.71 -1.48
CA HIS A 62 -3.57 9.94 -2.22
C HIS A 62 -4.73 10.29 -3.17
N ARG A 63 -5.68 9.38 -3.47
CA ARG A 63 -6.78 9.63 -4.44
C ARG A 63 -6.32 10.30 -5.76
N GLY A 64 -5.11 10.00 -6.23
CA GLY A 64 -4.50 10.69 -7.38
C GLY A 64 -3.96 12.11 -7.11
N PHE A 65 -4.22 12.70 -5.94
CA PHE A 65 -3.52 13.88 -5.45
C PHE A 65 -2.20 13.46 -4.80
N LYS A 66 -1.10 13.50 -5.56
CA LYS A 66 0.26 13.49 -5.01
C LYS A 66 0.54 14.79 -4.24
N SER A 67 -0.21 15.07 -3.17
CA SER A 67 0.02 16.21 -2.27
C SER A 67 1.34 16.09 -1.50
N HIS A 68 2.03 14.94 -1.57
CA HIS A 68 3.36 14.71 -1.00
C HIS A 68 4.52 14.80 -2.00
N LEU A 69 4.29 15.31 -3.21
CA LEU A 69 5.37 15.85 -4.04
C LEU A 69 5.45 17.38 -3.95
N VAL A 70 4.99 18.00 -2.84
CA VAL A 70 5.75 19.16 -2.37
C VAL A 70 7.06 18.58 -1.86
N LYS A 71 7.99 18.38 -2.78
CA LYS A 71 9.40 18.27 -2.50
C LYS A 71 9.73 19.52 -1.68
N THR A 72 9.74 19.40 -0.36
CA THR A 72 10.52 20.31 0.48
C THR A 72 11.97 19.99 0.12
N GLU A 73 12.41 20.57 -0.98
CA GLU A 73 13.79 20.64 -1.40
C GLU A 73 14.27 22.07 -1.09
N GLY A 74 15.55 22.23 -0.82
CA GLY A 74 16.14 23.52 -0.48
C GLY A 74 15.85 24.00 0.95
N TRP A 75 15.71 25.30 1.12
CA TRP A 75 15.82 26.00 2.41
C TRP A 75 14.75 25.59 3.44
N GLU A 76 13.53 25.30 2.99
CA GLU A 76 12.44 24.89 3.89
C GLU A 76 12.63 23.48 4.45
N ALA A 77 13.24 22.58 3.67
CA ALA A 77 13.64 21.25 4.14
C ALA A 77 14.75 21.34 5.20
N PHE A 78 15.76 22.18 4.92
CA PHE A 78 16.88 22.41 5.82
C PHE A 78 16.43 22.99 7.17
N LYS A 79 15.58 24.03 7.16
CA LYS A 79 15.00 24.60 8.39
C LYS A 79 14.23 23.55 9.20
N SER A 80 13.43 22.71 8.55
CA SER A 80 12.66 21.66 9.23
C SER A 80 13.58 20.65 9.90
N CYS A 81 14.69 20.27 9.24
CA CYS A 81 15.69 19.38 9.80
C CYS A 81 16.36 19.99 11.04
N ILE A 82 16.90 21.22 10.92
CA ILE A 82 17.55 21.92 12.04
C ILE A 82 16.60 22.11 13.22
N LYS A 83 15.34 22.50 12.96
CA LYS A 83 14.33 22.70 14.00
C LYS A 83 13.97 21.41 14.74
N THR A 84 14.05 20.27 14.04
CA THR A 84 13.78 18.96 14.63
C THR A 84 14.95 18.50 15.50
N GLU A 85 16.18 18.72 15.02
CA GLU A 85 17.40 18.40 15.76
C GLU A 85 17.53 19.23 17.04
N MET A 86 17.19 20.52 16.98
CA MET A 86 17.23 21.47 18.11
C MET A 86 16.09 21.25 19.14
N ARG A 87 15.17 20.31 18.88
CA ARG A 87 14.05 19.99 19.79
C ARG A 87 14.32 18.75 20.64
N ASN A 88 15.40 18.01 20.35
CA ASN A 88 16.00 17.01 21.23
C ASN A 88 17.15 17.63 22.02
#